data_AF-A0A8X6IAQ9-F1
#
_entry.id   AF-A0A8X6IAQ9-F1
#
_cell.length_a   1.000
_cell.length_b   1.000
_cell.length_c   1.000
_cell.angle_alpha   90.00
_cell.angle_beta   90.00
_cell.angle_gamma   90.00
#
_symmetry.space_group_name_H-M   'P 1'
#
loop_
_entity.id
_entity.type
_entity.pdbx_description
1 polymer ?
#
loop_
_entity_poly.entity_id
_entity_poly.type
_entity_poly.pdbx_seq_one_letter_code
_entity_poly.pdbx_strand_id
1 'polypeptide(L)'
;MQNQSEEDYVKIGVKVPQIVTIENYEVKQTMRLPELSLKEFDGNPREWLSSWNIFVKMHEDPKLDDLMKFLYLMQSTVPKLKARDIVERFSTTADYYSKAAEHLKNIRS
;
A
#
# COMPACT_ATOMS: atom_id res chain seq x y z
N MET A 1 -58.61 2.43 16.11
CA MET A 1 -58.68 2.79 14.68
C MET A 1 -58.12 4.21 14.59
N GLN A 2 -56.87 4.36 14.14
CA GLN A 2 -56.51 4.84 12.79
C GLN A 2 -56.92 6.32 12.60
N ASN A 3 -56.12 7.25 12.09
CA ASN A 3 -54.80 7.24 11.46
C ASN A 3 -54.32 8.70 11.36
N GLN A 4 -53.00 8.90 11.29
CA GLN A 4 -52.39 10.06 10.62
C GLN A 4 -52.68 10.01 9.13
N SER A 5 -52.96 11.15 8.50
CA SER A 5 -52.37 11.57 7.22
C SER A 5 -52.82 13.00 6.92
N GLU A 6 -51.90 13.78 6.33
CA GLU A 6 -52.19 14.75 5.25
C GLU A 6 -53.01 16.00 5.62
N GLU A 7 -52.84 17.17 5.03
CA GLU A 7 -51.99 17.72 3.99
C GLU A 7 -52.30 19.23 4.02
N ASP A 8 -51.53 20.01 3.26
CA ASP A 8 -51.80 21.41 2.94
C ASP A 8 -51.52 22.38 4.11
N TYR A 9 -50.62 23.35 4.00
CA TYR A 9 -50.54 24.30 2.91
C TYR A 9 -49.10 24.82 2.78
N VAL A 10 -48.51 24.62 1.60
CA VAL A 10 -47.49 25.52 1.09
C VAL A 10 -48.20 26.81 0.66
N LYS A 11 -48.05 27.89 1.43
CA LYS A 11 -48.31 29.25 0.94
C LYS A 11 -47.15 30.19 1.28
N ILE A 12 -46.20 30.22 0.33
CA ILE A 12 -45.52 31.42 -0.18
C ILE A 12 -45.36 32.60 0.80
N GLY A 13 -44.22 32.60 1.49
CA GLY A 13 -43.60 33.78 2.08
C GLY A 13 -42.09 33.63 1.96
N VAL A 14 -41.52 34.19 0.90
CA VAL A 14 -40.09 34.13 0.55
C VAL A 14 -39.24 34.51 1.77
N LYS A 15 -38.53 33.53 2.37
CA LYS A 15 -37.31 33.84 3.12
C LYS A 15 -36.16 33.68 2.16
N VAL A 16 -35.64 34.83 1.72
CA VAL A 16 -34.37 34.93 0.99
C VAL A 16 -33.33 34.18 1.84
N PRO A 17 -32.74 33.06 1.39
CA PRO A 17 -31.56 32.55 2.07
C PRO A 17 -30.49 33.64 1.91
N GLN A 18 -30.01 34.14 3.05
CA GLN A 18 -28.88 35.07 3.09
C GLN A 18 -27.79 34.47 2.19
N ILE A 19 -27.27 35.28 1.27
CA ILE A 19 -26.11 34.92 0.47
C ILE A 19 -24.97 34.71 1.46
N VAL A 20 -24.75 33.45 1.87
CA VAL A 20 -23.58 33.09 2.65
C VAL A 20 -22.43 33.17 1.65
N THR A 21 -21.60 34.20 1.79
CA THR A 21 -20.31 34.29 1.11
C THR A 21 -19.56 33.01 1.46
N ILE A 22 -19.44 32.10 0.49
CA ILE A 22 -18.57 30.94 0.63
C ILE A 22 -17.16 31.51 0.62
N GLU A 23 -16.54 31.59 1.79
CA GLU A 23 -15.12 31.89 1.91
C GLU A 23 -14.36 30.94 0.98
N ASN A 24 -13.46 31.48 0.17
CA ASN A 24 -12.64 30.72 -0.77
C ASN A 24 -11.95 29.58 -0.02
N TYR A 25 -12.52 28.37 -0.08
CA TYR A 25 -11.86 27.19 0.44
C TYR A 25 -10.70 26.92 -0.51
N GLU A 26 -9.48 27.18 -0.06
CA GLU A 26 -8.29 26.70 -0.75
C GLU A 26 -8.43 25.18 -0.87
N VAL A 27 -8.70 24.71 -2.09
CA VAL A 27 -8.62 23.29 -2.40
C VAL A 27 -7.15 22.95 -2.28
N LYS A 28 -6.76 22.44 -1.11
CA LYS A 28 -5.41 21.93 -0.86
C LYS A 28 -5.20 20.78 -1.82
N GLN A 29 -4.60 21.06 -2.97
CA GLN A 29 -4.19 20.04 -3.93
C GLN A 29 -3.18 19.15 -3.22
N THR A 30 -3.65 18.03 -2.69
CA THR A 30 -2.76 16.98 -2.24
C THR A 30 -2.16 16.40 -3.50
N MET A 31 -0.93 16.82 -3.82
CA MET A 31 -0.10 16.10 -4.77
C MET A 31 0.05 14.69 -4.22
N ARG A 32 -0.69 13.74 -4.78
CA ARG A 32 -0.47 12.33 -4.50
C ARG A 32 0.89 12.00 -5.09
N LEU A 33 1.87 11.77 -4.22
CA LEU A 33 3.12 11.16 -4.63
C LEU A 33 2.77 9.83 -5.32
N PRO A 34 3.49 9.44 -6.39
CA PRO A 34 3.33 8.12 -6.96
C PRO A 34 3.43 7.07 -5.85
N GLU A 35 2.50 6.13 -5.86
CA GLU A 35 2.58 5.00 -4.94
C GLU A 35 3.91 4.28 -5.19
N LEU A 36 4.73 4.20 -4.15
CA LEU A 36 6.00 3.50 -4.21
C LEU A 36 5.69 2.00 -4.23
N SER A 37 5.40 1.47 -5.42
CA SER A 37 5.26 0.02 -5.56
C SER A 37 6.63 -0.62 -5.48
N LEU A 38 6.75 -1.64 -4.63
CA LEU A 38 7.91 -2.51 -4.70
C LEU A 38 7.84 -3.23 -6.04
N LYS A 39 8.87 -3.06 -6.86
CA LYS A 39 9.01 -3.87 -8.08
C LYS A 39 8.99 -5.34 -7.64
N GLU A 40 8.00 -6.08 -8.11
CA GLU A 40 7.89 -7.50 -7.82
C GLU A 40 8.96 -8.26 -8.59
N PHE A 41 9.55 -9.26 -7.95
CA PHE A 41 10.57 -10.12 -8.51
C PHE A 41 10.00 -11.54 -8.67
N ASP A 42 10.09 -12.07 -9.89
CA ASP A 42 9.59 -13.39 -10.27
C ASP A 42 10.62 -14.52 -10.03
N GLY A 43 11.91 -14.18 -9.91
CA GLY A 43 12.99 -15.15 -9.84
C GLY A 43 13.86 -15.23 -11.10
N ASN A 44 13.66 -14.36 -12.09
CA ASN A 44 14.49 -14.28 -13.30
C ASN A 44 15.89 -13.75 -12.98
N PRO A 45 16.96 -14.54 -13.15
CA PRO A 45 18.32 -14.11 -12.81
C PRO A 45 18.77 -12.85 -13.57
N ARG A 46 18.22 -12.58 -14.76
CA ARG A 46 18.54 -11.37 -15.56
C ARG A 46 18.02 -10.09 -14.91
N GLU A 47 16.92 -10.18 -14.17
CA GLU A 47 16.32 -9.04 -13.48
C GLU A 47 16.80 -8.88 -12.03
N TRP A 48 17.50 -9.88 -11.51
CA TRP A 48 17.94 -9.94 -10.12
C TRP A 48 18.59 -8.65 -9.63
N LEU A 49 19.58 -8.13 -10.38
CA LEU A 49 20.31 -6.94 -9.98
C LEU A 49 19.41 -5.70 -9.91
N SER A 50 18.48 -5.57 -10.86
CA SER A 50 17.50 -4.47 -10.87
C SER A 50 16.57 -4.56 -9.66
N SER A 51 16.07 -5.75 -9.33
CA SER A 51 15.19 -5.97 -8.19
C SER A 51 15.92 -5.75 -6.86
N TRP A 52 17.12 -6.30 -6.70
CA TRP A 52 17.91 -6.16 -5.48
C TRP A 52 18.31 -4.71 -5.20
N ASN A 53 18.70 -3.94 -6.24
CA ASN A 53 19.05 -2.52 -6.07
C ASN A 53 17.88 -1.66 -5.57
N ILE A 54 16.64 -2.06 -5.84
CA ILE A 54 15.45 -1.40 -5.29
C ILE A 54 15.25 -1.85 -3.83
N PHE A 55 15.42 -3.14 -3.55
CA PHE A 55 15.20 -3.73 -2.23
C PHE A 55 16.28 -3.35 -1.19
N VAL A 56 17.53 -3.12 -1.62
CA VAL A 56 18.70 -2.95 -0.74
C VAL A 56 18.51 -1.82 0.28
N LYS A 57 17.77 -0.76 -0.07
CA LYS A 57 17.47 0.34 0.85
C LYS A 57 16.68 -0.11 2.07
N MET A 58 15.73 -1.03 1.90
CA MET A 58 14.97 -1.60 3.02
C MET A 58 15.79 -2.63 3.80
N HIS A 59 16.63 -3.40 3.10
CA HIS A 59 17.54 -4.37 3.72
C HIS A 59 18.51 -3.68 4.70
N GLU A 60 19.05 -2.53 4.31
CA GLU A 60 20.04 -1.78 5.07
C GLU A 60 19.43 -0.77 6.06
N ASP A 61 18.11 -0.52 6.03
CA ASP A 61 17.47 0.42 6.95
C ASP A 61 17.55 -0.10 8.40
N PRO A 62 18.24 0.60 9.32
CA PRO A 62 18.31 0.19 10.72
C PRO A 62 17.00 0.42 11.49
N LYS A 63 16.05 1.17 10.92
CA LYS A 63 14.73 1.43 11.55
C LYS A 63 13.76 0.28 11.34
N LEU A 64 14.03 -0.61 10.39
CA LEU A 64 13.21 -1.79 10.13
C LEU A 64 13.81 -2.97 10.90
N ASP A 65 12.99 -3.63 11.71
CA ASP A 65 13.35 -4.91 12.30
C ASP A 65 13.33 -6.03 11.24
N ASP A 66 13.92 -7.17 11.58
CA ASP A 66 14.05 -8.29 10.65
C ASP A 66 12.70 -8.89 10.24
N LEU A 67 11.67 -8.82 11.09
CA LEU A 67 10.32 -9.26 10.74
C LEU A 67 9.72 -8.37 9.66
N MET A 68 9.80 -7.05 9.82
CA MET A 68 9.35 -6.07 8.84
C MET A 68 10.11 -6.23 7.53
N LYS A 69 11.44 -6.42 7.59
CA LYS A 69 12.24 -6.70 6.39
C LYS A 69 11.83 -8.02 5.71
N PHE A 70 11.46 -9.05 6.47
CA PHE A 70 10.93 -10.29 5.92
C PHE A 70 9.60 -10.07 5.20
N LEU A 71 8.68 -9.32 5.80
CA LEU A 71 7.39 -9.01 5.19
C LEU A 71 7.56 -8.21 3.88
N TYR A 72 8.48 -7.25 3.85
CA TYR A 72 8.82 -6.53 2.62
C TYR A 72 9.49 -7.43 1.57
N LEU A 73 10.40 -8.31 1.98
CA LEU A 73 11.01 -9.30 1.09
C LEU A 73 9.92 -10.16 0.46
N MET A 74 8.95 -10.58 1.26
CA MET A 74 7.83 -11.39 0.83
C MET A 74 6.94 -10.64 -0.17
N GLN A 75 6.59 -9.38 0.13
CA GLN A 75 5.84 -8.51 -0.78
C GLN A 75 6.58 -8.21 -2.08
N SER A 76 7.92 -8.19 -2.07
CA SER A 76 8.74 -7.96 -3.25
C SER A 76 8.85 -9.17 -4.18
N THR A 77 8.14 -10.26 -3.90
CA THR A 77 8.17 -11.49 -4.72
C THR A 77 6.79 -11.88 -5.21
N VAL A 78 6.71 -12.32 -6.46
CA VAL A 78 5.43 -12.67 -7.11
C VAL A 78 4.94 -14.03 -6.61
N PRO A 79 3.72 -14.14 -6.04
CA PRO A 79 3.16 -15.41 -5.59
C PRO A 79 3.25 -16.53 -6.63
N LYS A 80 3.57 -17.75 -6.20
CA LYS A 80 3.68 -18.97 -7.03
C LYS A 80 4.81 -18.96 -8.08
N LEU A 81 5.73 -18.00 -8.00
CA LEU A 81 6.94 -17.97 -8.83
C LEU A 81 8.18 -18.30 -8.01
N LYS A 82 9.30 -18.57 -8.71
CA LYS A 82 10.54 -19.11 -8.13
C LYS A 82 11.07 -18.28 -6.94
N ALA A 83 11.03 -16.96 -7.04
CA ALA A 83 11.48 -16.08 -5.95
C ALA A 83 10.62 -16.24 -4.68
N ARG A 84 9.30 -16.31 -4.85
CA ARG A 84 8.36 -16.53 -3.74
C ARG A 84 8.56 -17.89 -3.09
N ASP A 85 8.67 -18.94 -3.89
CA ASP A 85 8.89 -20.31 -3.42
C ASP A 85 10.17 -20.44 -2.57
N ILE A 86 11.18 -19.59 -2.80
CA ILE A 86 12.40 -19.57 -2.01
C ILE A 86 12.17 -18.91 -0.65
N VAL A 87 11.47 -17.79 -0.63
CA VAL A 87 11.23 -17.04 0.62
C VAL A 87 10.20 -17.76 1.51
N GLU A 88 9.16 -18.37 0.93
CA GLU A 88 8.12 -19.11 1.67
C GLU A 88 8.60 -20.45 2.25
N ARG A 89 9.80 -20.93 1.89
CA ARG A 89 10.43 -22.10 2.57
C ARG A 89 10.81 -21.82 4.01
N PHE A 90 10.92 -20.55 4.37
CA PHE A 90 11.25 -20.10 5.70
C PHE A 90 9.99 -19.66 6.43
N SER A 91 9.90 -19.92 7.73
CA SER A 91 8.83 -19.33 8.53
C SER A 91 9.03 -17.81 8.60
N THR A 92 7.96 -17.05 8.41
CA THR A 92 7.91 -15.57 8.50
C THR A 92 8.15 -15.08 9.94
N THR A 93 9.33 -15.33 10.48
CA THR A 93 9.80 -14.84 11.77
C THR A 93 11.14 -14.11 11.57
N ALA A 94 11.49 -13.22 12.51
CA ALA A 94 12.71 -12.42 12.45
C ALA A 94 13.97 -13.30 12.25
N ASP A 95 14.04 -14.44 12.94
CA ASP A 95 15.20 -15.34 12.94
C ASP A 95 15.59 -15.90 11.56
N TYR A 96 14.65 -15.95 10.62
CA TYR A 96 14.89 -16.52 9.29
C TYR A 96 15.09 -15.49 8.19
N TYR A 97 15.01 -14.19 8.49
CA TYR A 97 15.16 -13.14 7.49
C TYR A 97 16.49 -13.22 6.73
N SER A 98 17.60 -13.26 7.47
CA SER A 98 18.95 -13.29 6.88
C SER A 98 19.13 -14.49 5.95
N LYS A 99 18.59 -15.65 6.32
CA LYS A 99 18.63 -16.88 5.52
C LYS A 99 17.76 -16.74 4.25
N ALA A 100 16.54 -16.25 4.38
CA ALA A 100 15.66 -16.04 3.23
C ALA A 100 16.27 -15.06 2.21
N ALA A 101 16.85 -13.95 2.68
CA ALA A 101 17.52 -12.97 1.82
C ALA A 101 18.77 -13.53 1.13
N GLU A 102 19.57 -14.35 1.83
CA GLU A 102 20.74 -15.02 1.25
C GLU A 102 20.35 -16.04 0.18
N HIS A 103 19.35 -16.87 0.45
CA HIS A 103 18.84 -17.83 -0.54
C HIS A 103 18.27 -17.13 -1.78
N LEU A 104 17.60 -15.98 -1.61
CA LEU A 104 17.13 -15.18 -2.73
C LEU A 104 18.30 -14.61 -3.56
N LYS A 105 19.39 -14.16 -2.91
CA LYS A 105 20.63 -13.69 -3.57
C LYS A 105 21.28 -14.77 -4.44
N ASN A 106 21.16 -16.02 -4.05
CA ASN A 106 21.76 -17.15 -4.77
C ASN A 106 21.03 -17.50 -6.08
N ILE A 107 19.89 -16.87 -6.41
CA ILE A 107 19.22 -17.05 -7.71
C ILE A 107 20.10 -16.60 -8.89
N ARG A 108 21.12 -15.77 -8.64
CA ARG A 108 22.05 -15.24 -9.67
C ARG A 108 22.93 -16.33 -10.33
N SER A 109 23.05 -17.52 -9.75
CA SER A 109 23.92 -18.61 -10.23
C SER A 109 23.32 -19.39 -11.40
#